data_AF-A0A9E5YNA4-F1
#
_entry.id   AF-A0A9E5YNA4-F1
#
_cell.length_a   1.000
_cell.length_b   1.000
_cell.length_c   1.000
_cell.angle_alpha   90.00
_cell.angle_beta   90.00
_cell.angle_gamma   90.00
#
_symmetry.space_group_name_H-M   'P 1'
#
loop_
_entity.id
_entity.type
_entity.pdbx_description
1 polymer ?
#
loop_
_entity_poly.entity_id
_entity_poly.type
_entity_poly.pdbx_seq_one_letter_code
_entity_poly.pdbx_strand_id
1 'polypeptide(L)'
;MKKIISFAGAVGSSKTPTSHYLSCNLGLPILNNDTIRTEVIEDLGEFDEEKYVKRRDERIRQAIAGNDVLIYDASVDREWGKFKSELVNNNVEFFIISFDLSKGLLGNLYNTKGYDDSLLRLDDLVAEHERFLSEYSEDVGVRIDDDAFADRMELVLVAVGGWLNSYNA
;
A
#
# COMPACT_ATOMS: atom_id res chain seq x y z
N MET A 1 18.42 -6.17 -8.80
CA MET A 1 17.91 -4.82 -8.50
C MET A 1 16.84 -4.96 -7.43
N LYS A 2 16.73 -4.04 -6.48
CA LYS A 2 15.75 -4.17 -5.40
C LYS A 2 14.37 -3.71 -5.86
N LYS A 3 13.32 -4.36 -5.38
CA LYS A 3 11.94 -4.13 -5.81
C LYS A 3 11.02 -3.91 -4.60
N ILE A 4 10.13 -2.93 -4.70
CA ILE A 4 9.06 -2.70 -3.72
C ILE A 4 7.70 -2.76 -4.40
N ILE A 5 6.78 -3.52 -3.82
CA ILE A 5 5.36 -3.49 -4.17
C ILE A 5 4.67 -2.64 -3.12
N SER A 6 3.94 -1.60 -3.52
CA SER A 6 3.20 -0.74 -2.61
C SER A 6 1.77 -0.53 -3.09
N PHE A 7 0.97 0.20 -2.30
CA PHE A 7 -0.45 0.31 -2.51
C PHE A 7 -0.92 1.75 -2.50
N ALA A 8 -1.88 2.08 -3.35
CA ALA A 8 -2.64 3.31 -3.33
C ALA A 8 -4.13 3.01 -3.09
N GLY A 9 -4.88 3.97 -2.58
CA GLY A 9 -6.30 3.85 -2.32
C GLY A 9 -6.68 4.15 -0.87
N ALA A 10 -7.93 4.54 -0.68
CA ALA A 10 -8.51 4.89 0.61
C ALA A 10 -8.32 3.79 1.68
N VAL A 11 -8.24 4.17 2.96
CA VAL A 11 -8.17 3.21 4.08
C VAL A 11 -9.26 2.14 3.93
N GLY A 12 -9.02 0.89 4.31
CA GLY A 12 -10.03 -0.17 4.22
C GLY A 12 -10.35 -0.71 2.81
N SER A 13 -9.70 -0.21 1.74
CA SER A 13 -9.87 -0.64 0.33
C SER A 13 -9.34 -2.05 -0.02
N SER A 14 -9.10 -2.92 0.97
CA SER A 14 -8.56 -4.29 0.79
C SER A 14 -7.06 -4.44 0.50
N LYS A 15 -6.25 -3.39 0.73
CA LYS A 15 -4.77 -3.47 0.62
C LYS A 15 -4.16 -4.63 1.43
N THR A 16 -4.40 -4.68 2.75
CA THR A 16 -3.83 -5.72 3.62
C THR A 16 -4.24 -7.14 3.24
N PRO A 17 -5.52 -7.46 2.95
CA PRO A 17 -5.86 -8.76 2.39
C PRO A 17 -5.08 -9.11 1.11
N THR A 18 -4.86 -8.14 0.23
CA THR A 18 -4.10 -8.33 -1.01
C THR A 18 -2.59 -8.47 -0.75
N SER A 19 -2.03 -7.74 0.22
CA SER A 19 -0.62 -7.87 0.62
C SER A 19 -0.31 -9.29 1.12
N HIS A 20 -1.17 -9.82 1.99
CA HIS A 20 -1.06 -11.19 2.48
C HIS A 20 -1.29 -12.23 1.38
N TYR A 21 -2.26 -12.02 0.48
CA TYR A 21 -2.47 -12.91 -0.66
C TYR A 21 -1.23 -13.04 -1.53
N LEU A 22 -0.61 -11.91 -1.88
CA LEU A 22 0.64 -11.88 -2.64
C LEU A 22 1.79 -12.53 -1.88
N SER A 23 1.95 -12.23 -0.59
CA SER A 23 3.01 -12.82 0.23
C SER A 23 2.93 -14.34 0.25
N CYS A 24 1.74 -14.92 0.46
CA CYS A 24 1.55 -16.36 0.48
C CYS A 24 1.82 -17.02 -0.87
N ASN A 25 1.46 -16.37 -1.99
CA ASN A 25 1.61 -16.97 -3.32
C ASN A 25 2.99 -16.75 -3.95
N LEU A 26 3.69 -15.67 -3.59
CA LEU A 26 4.97 -15.28 -4.18
C LEU A 26 6.16 -15.43 -3.21
N GLY A 27 5.90 -15.79 -1.95
CA GLY A 27 6.95 -15.94 -0.93
C GLY A 27 7.62 -14.63 -0.53
N LEU A 28 6.89 -13.50 -0.63
CA LEU A 28 7.44 -12.16 -0.42
C LEU A 28 7.24 -11.69 1.03
N PRO A 29 8.24 -11.04 1.64
CA PRO A 29 8.08 -10.43 2.96
C PRO A 29 7.14 -9.22 2.91
N ILE A 30 6.43 -8.97 4.02
CA ILE A 30 5.57 -7.80 4.21
C ILE A 30 6.17 -6.89 5.28
N LEU A 31 6.30 -5.60 4.97
CA LEU A 31 6.45 -4.54 5.95
C LEU A 31 5.11 -3.79 6.05
N ASN A 32 4.43 -3.91 7.19
CA ASN A 32 3.11 -3.31 7.42
C ASN A 32 3.22 -2.13 8.41
N ASN A 33 2.78 -0.95 7.98
CA ASN A 33 2.89 0.27 8.79
C ASN A 33 1.98 0.28 10.02
N ASP A 34 0.81 -0.33 9.93
CA ASP A 34 -0.12 -0.36 11.06
C ASP A 34 0.43 -1.23 12.20
N THR A 35 1.19 -2.28 11.89
CA THR A 35 1.92 -3.06 12.90
C THR A 35 2.95 -2.20 13.64
N ILE A 36 3.66 -1.32 12.93
CA ILE A 36 4.62 -0.38 13.53
C ILE A 36 3.89 0.65 14.40
N ARG A 37 2.75 1.16 13.93
CA ARG A 37 1.91 2.09 14.69
C ARG A 37 1.41 1.45 15.99
N THR A 38 0.87 0.24 15.90
CA THR A 38 0.37 -0.52 17.05
C THR A 38 1.47 -0.77 18.07
N GLU A 39 2.66 -1.20 17.63
CA GLU A 39 3.81 -1.38 18.53
C GLU A 39 4.17 -0.10 19.29
N VAL A 40 4.17 1.06 18.61
CA VAL A 40 4.47 2.34 19.27
C VAL A 40 3.42 2.68 20.32
N ILE A 41 2.14 2.44 20.03
CA ILE A 41 1.04 2.66 20.98
C ILE A 41 1.16 1.69 22.17
N GLU A 42 1.46 0.42 21.92
CA GLU A 42 1.63 -0.59 22.96
C GLU A 42 2.81 -0.27 23.88
N ASP A 43 3.93 0.20 23.33
CA ASP A 43 5.13 0.55 24.09
C ASP A 43 4.96 1.79 24.97
N LEU A 44 4.16 2.76 24.53
CA LEU A 44 4.07 4.09 25.15
C LEU A 44 2.74 4.33 25.88
N GLY A 45 1.73 3.52 25.61
CA GLY A 45 0.36 3.72 26.06
C GLY A 45 -0.42 4.80 25.29
N GLU A 46 0.22 5.47 24.32
CA GLU A 46 -0.37 6.52 23.50
C GLU A 46 0.32 6.61 22.13
N PHE A 47 -0.33 7.27 21.17
CA PHE A 47 0.27 7.46 19.85
C PHE A 47 1.26 8.64 19.84
N ASP A 48 2.54 8.32 19.64
CA ASP A 48 3.64 9.27 19.47
C ASP A 48 4.08 9.28 17.99
N GLU A 49 3.67 10.33 17.26
CA GLU A 49 3.90 10.44 15.81
C GLU A 49 5.40 10.50 15.46
N GLU A 50 6.21 11.21 16.24
CA GLU A 50 7.65 11.35 15.99
C GLU A 50 8.35 9.98 16.11
N LYS A 51 8.04 9.22 17.16
CA LYS A 51 8.59 7.86 17.32
C LYS A 51 8.08 6.90 16.26
N TYR A 52 6.81 7.00 15.88
CA TYR A 52 6.26 6.20 14.79
C TYR A 52 7.00 6.45 13.48
N VAL A 53 7.14 7.72 13.06
CA VAL A 53 7.87 8.09 11.84
C VAL A 53 9.30 7.59 11.89
N LYS A 54 10.00 7.80 13.02
CA LYS A 54 11.38 7.33 13.21
C LYS A 54 11.51 5.80 13.07
N ARG A 55 10.64 5.02 13.72
CA ARG A 55 10.67 3.55 13.65
C ARG A 55 10.26 3.04 12.27
N ARG A 56 9.27 3.66 11.65
CA ARG A 56 8.82 3.35 10.28
C ARG A 56 9.96 3.52 9.29
N ASP A 57 10.59 4.69 9.26
CA ASP A 57 11.62 5.02 8.28
C ASP A 57 12.88 4.15 8.48
N GLU A 58 13.23 3.83 9.74
CA GLU A 58 14.30 2.88 10.05
C GLU A 58 13.97 1.47 9.52
N ARG A 59 12.75 0.97 9.74
CA ARG A 59 12.34 -0.37 9.29
C ARG A 59 12.20 -0.48 7.78
N ILE A 60 11.73 0.57 7.12
CA ILE A 60 11.72 0.64 5.64
C ILE A 60 13.15 0.49 5.13
N ARG A 61 14.11 1.27 5.67
CA ARG A 61 15.52 1.17 5.27
C ARG A 61 16.10 -0.23 5.52
N GLN A 62 15.83 -0.83 6.68
CA GLN A 62 16.28 -2.19 6.99
C GLN A 62 15.65 -3.26 6.09
N ALA A 63 14.34 -3.18 5.85
CA ALA A 63 13.62 -4.12 5.02
C ALA A 63 14.08 -4.05 3.55
N ILE A 64 14.29 -2.84 3.01
CA ILE A 64 14.91 -2.65 1.70
C ILE A 64 16.33 -3.21 1.72
N ALA A 65 17.13 -2.93 2.75
CA ALA A 65 18.52 -3.42 2.84
C ALA A 65 18.61 -4.97 2.84
N GLY A 66 17.72 -5.64 3.54
CA GLY A 66 17.74 -7.09 3.76
C GLY A 66 17.01 -7.95 2.73
N ASN A 67 16.22 -7.37 1.83
CA ASN A 67 15.40 -8.13 0.87
C ASN A 67 15.60 -7.64 -0.57
N ASP A 68 15.54 -8.56 -1.52
CA ASP A 68 15.55 -8.23 -2.96
C ASP A 68 14.18 -7.72 -3.42
N VAL A 69 13.10 -8.26 -2.85
CA VAL A 69 11.71 -7.87 -3.14
C VAL A 69 10.95 -7.75 -1.82
N LEU A 70 10.19 -6.67 -1.65
CA LEU A 70 9.41 -6.38 -0.44
C LEU A 70 8.00 -5.90 -0.80
N ILE A 71 7.00 -6.37 -0.05
CA ILE A 71 5.68 -5.75 -0.05
C ILE A 71 5.63 -4.71 1.07
N TYR A 72 5.41 -3.45 0.72
CA TYR A 72 5.19 -2.36 1.65
C TYR A 72 3.69 -2.10 1.78
N ASP A 73 3.09 -2.72 2.81
CA ASP A 73 1.67 -2.63 3.13
C ASP A 73 1.37 -1.32 3.87
N ALA A 74 1.26 -0.26 3.07
CA ALA A 74 0.85 1.07 3.45
C ALA A 74 0.23 1.76 2.23
N SER A 75 -0.68 2.72 2.47
CA SER A 75 -1.11 3.61 1.39
C SER A 75 -0.02 4.66 1.11
N VAL A 76 0.31 4.86 -0.17
CA VAL A 76 1.22 5.91 -0.62
C VAL A 76 0.51 7.20 -1.02
N ASP A 77 -0.82 7.28 -0.96
CA ASP A 77 -1.61 8.39 -1.51
C ASP A 77 -1.10 9.78 -1.09
N ARG A 78 -0.64 9.94 0.16
CA ARG A 78 -0.21 11.23 0.72
C ARG A 78 1.28 11.54 0.62
N GLU A 79 2.12 10.51 0.49
CA GLU A 79 3.58 10.64 0.67
C GLU A 79 4.37 10.12 -0.54
N TRP A 80 3.70 9.79 -1.64
CA TRP A 80 4.34 9.14 -2.77
C TRP A 80 5.48 9.96 -3.38
N GLY A 81 5.33 11.27 -3.57
CA GLY A 81 6.40 12.10 -4.14
C GLY A 81 7.72 12.04 -3.35
N LYS A 82 7.63 12.08 -2.02
CA LYS A 82 8.80 11.91 -1.14
C LYS A 82 9.34 10.50 -1.22
N PHE A 83 8.46 9.50 -1.10
CA PHE A 83 8.87 8.10 -1.07
C PHE A 83 9.49 7.65 -2.40
N LYS A 84 8.89 8.02 -3.55
CA LYS A 84 9.43 7.81 -4.89
C LYS A 84 10.85 8.34 -5.02
N SER A 85 11.09 9.57 -4.56
CA SER A 85 12.41 10.19 -4.60
C SER A 85 13.45 9.36 -3.83
N GLU A 86 13.09 8.84 -2.66
CA GLU A 86 13.95 7.95 -1.87
C GLU A 86 14.23 6.63 -2.60
N LEU A 87 13.22 6.00 -3.20
CA LEU A 87 13.38 4.74 -3.95
C LEU A 87 14.29 4.91 -5.17
N VAL A 88 14.06 5.95 -5.97
CA VAL A 88 14.87 6.26 -7.16
C VAL A 88 16.33 6.53 -6.77
N ASN A 89 16.57 7.33 -5.72
CA ASN A 89 17.92 7.63 -5.24
C ASN A 89 18.68 6.38 -4.75
N ASN A 90 17.96 5.32 -4.39
CA ASN A 90 18.53 4.05 -3.92
C ASN A 90 18.48 2.94 -4.99
N ASN A 91 18.19 3.26 -6.26
CA ASN A 91 18.02 2.29 -7.35
C ASN A 91 17.04 1.15 -7.01
N VAL A 92 15.93 1.50 -6.35
CA VAL A 92 14.85 0.58 -6.00
C VAL A 92 13.73 0.77 -7.02
N GLU A 93 13.39 -0.30 -7.74
CA GLU A 93 12.21 -0.33 -8.60
C GLU A 93 10.95 -0.45 -7.74
N PHE A 94 9.84 0.08 -8.24
CA PHE A 94 8.57 0.05 -7.55
C PHE A 94 7.43 -0.43 -8.45
N PHE A 95 6.41 -0.98 -7.82
CA PHE A 95 5.15 -1.35 -8.44
C PHE A 95 4.00 -0.94 -7.52
N ILE A 96 3.10 -0.07 -7.99
CA ILE A 96 1.95 0.38 -7.21
C ILE A 96 0.69 -0.37 -7.65
N ILE A 97 0.01 -0.95 -6.67
CA ILE A 97 -1.32 -1.53 -6.79
C ILE A 97 -2.33 -0.51 -6.29
N SER A 98 -3.13 0.05 -7.19
CA SER A 98 -4.09 1.10 -6.86
C SER A 98 -5.50 0.53 -6.72
N PHE A 99 -6.19 0.92 -5.63
CA PHE A 99 -7.59 0.58 -5.37
C PHE A 99 -8.48 1.80 -5.60
N ASP A 100 -8.99 1.90 -6.82
CA ASP A 100 -9.72 3.04 -7.38
C ASP A 100 -11.23 2.85 -7.17
N LEU A 101 -11.59 2.51 -5.93
CA LEU A 101 -12.94 2.11 -5.60
C LEU A 101 -13.85 3.34 -5.50
N SER A 102 -15.07 3.21 -6.02
CA SER A 102 -16.06 4.26 -5.92
C SER A 102 -16.41 4.54 -4.45
N LYS A 103 -16.89 5.76 -4.20
CA LYS A 103 -17.47 6.14 -2.90
C LYS A 103 -18.56 5.15 -2.45
N GLY A 104 -19.36 4.64 -3.39
CA GLY A 104 -20.44 3.70 -3.10
C GLY A 104 -19.90 2.36 -2.58
N LEU A 105 -18.92 1.77 -3.27
CA LEU A 105 -18.32 0.51 -2.84
C LEU A 105 -17.53 0.69 -1.53
N LEU A 106 -16.74 1.76 -1.39
CA LEU A 106 -16.01 2.07 -0.15
C LEU A 106 -16.95 2.24 1.05
N GLY A 107 -18.03 3.00 0.89
CA GLY A 107 -19.04 3.17 1.94
C GLY A 107 -19.66 1.84 2.38
N ASN A 108 -19.98 0.96 1.43
CA ASN A 108 -20.49 -0.38 1.73
C ASN A 108 -19.46 -1.23 2.49
N LEU A 109 -18.19 -1.18 2.09
CA LEU A 109 -17.10 -1.89 2.78
C LEU A 109 -16.92 -1.38 4.21
N TYR A 110 -16.97 -0.07 4.44
CA TYR A 110 -16.81 0.50 5.78
C TYR A 110 -17.96 0.12 6.70
N ASN A 111 -19.21 0.23 6.22
CA ASN A 111 -20.40 -0.21 6.96
C ASN A 111 -20.29 -1.69 7.35
N THR A 112 -19.86 -2.54 6.42
CA THR A 112 -19.73 -3.99 6.67
C THR A 112 -18.64 -4.31 7.70
N LYS A 113 -17.57 -3.53 7.73
CA LYS A 113 -16.43 -3.72 8.63
C LYS A 113 -16.56 -2.99 9.97
N GLY A 114 -17.59 -2.14 10.14
CA GLY A 114 -17.74 -1.28 11.31
C GLY A 114 -16.69 -0.18 11.40
N TYR A 115 -16.25 0.39 10.26
CA TYR A 115 -15.24 1.45 10.21
C TYR A 115 -15.89 2.83 10.28
N ASP A 116 -16.56 3.12 11.38
CA ASP A 116 -17.36 4.34 11.55
C ASP A 116 -16.53 5.62 11.36
N ASP A 117 -15.31 5.67 11.90
CA ASP A 117 -14.39 6.81 11.75
C ASP A 117 -13.98 7.03 10.28
N SER A 118 -13.81 5.95 9.51
CA SER A 118 -13.49 6.05 8.08
C SER A 118 -14.70 6.48 7.27
N LEU A 119 -15.91 6.07 7.67
CA LEU A 119 -17.16 6.48 7.03
C LEU A 119 -17.39 7.99 7.17
N LEU A 120 -17.08 8.57 8.34
CA LEU A 120 -17.14 10.03 8.57
C LEU A 120 -16.18 10.81 7.66
N ARG A 121 -15.08 10.17 7.24
CA ARG A 121 -14.01 10.77 6.41
C ARG A 121 -14.03 10.28 4.96
N LEU A 122 -15.09 9.60 4.53
CA LEU A 122 -15.13 8.93 3.23
C LEU A 122 -14.84 9.88 2.06
N ASP A 123 -15.44 11.07 2.08
CA ASP A 123 -15.21 12.09 1.03
C ASP A 123 -13.75 12.56 0.98
N ASP A 124 -13.15 12.83 2.14
CA ASP A 124 -11.76 13.26 2.23
C ASP A 124 -10.80 12.17 1.74
N LEU A 125 -11.07 10.91 2.10
CA LEU A 125 -10.25 9.75 1.70
C LEU A 125 -10.33 9.49 0.19
N VAL A 126 -11.51 9.64 -0.41
CA VAL A 126 -11.68 9.55 -1.87
C VAL A 126 -10.93 10.70 -2.54
N ALA A 127 -11.08 11.93 -2.06
CA ALA A 127 -10.41 13.10 -2.62
C ALA A 127 -8.88 13.02 -2.48
N GLU A 128 -8.35 12.45 -1.40
CA GLU A 128 -6.92 12.15 -1.23
C GLU A 128 -6.42 11.21 -2.32
N HIS A 129 -7.16 10.15 -2.59
CA HIS A 129 -6.78 9.17 -3.61
C HIS A 129 -6.89 9.73 -5.04
N GLU A 130 -7.93 10.52 -5.32
CA GLU A 130 -8.07 11.20 -6.62
C GLU A 130 -6.92 12.19 -6.89
N ARG A 131 -6.45 12.91 -5.86
CA ARG A 131 -5.26 13.76 -5.96
C ARG A 131 -4.02 12.94 -6.31
N PHE A 132 -3.80 11.83 -5.62
CA PHE A 132 -2.71 10.91 -5.94
C PHE A 132 -2.76 10.45 -7.41
N LEU A 133 -3.91 10.00 -7.90
CA LEU A 133 -4.07 9.54 -9.28
C LEU A 133 -3.85 10.67 -10.29
N SER A 134 -4.27 11.90 -9.97
CA SER A 134 -4.07 13.05 -10.85
C SER A 134 -2.59 13.39 -11.06
N GLU A 135 -1.74 13.11 -10.07
CA GLU A 135 -0.32 13.42 -10.11
C GLU A 135 0.55 12.22 -10.54
N TYR A 136 0.13 11.00 -10.19
CA TYR A 136 1.01 9.81 -10.22
C TYR A 136 0.38 8.59 -10.89
N SER A 137 -0.69 8.74 -11.67
CA SER A 137 -1.32 7.62 -12.39
C SER A 137 -0.36 6.86 -13.31
N GLU A 138 0.65 7.51 -13.87
CA GLU A 138 1.67 6.87 -14.71
C GLU A 138 2.63 5.93 -13.93
N ASP A 139 2.74 6.12 -12.60
CA ASP A 139 3.56 5.26 -11.73
C ASP A 139 2.80 3.98 -11.30
N VAL A 140 1.50 3.88 -11.61
CA VAL A 140 0.64 2.77 -11.17
C VAL A 140 0.80 1.57 -12.09
N GLY A 141 1.15 0.42 -11.52
CA GLY A 141 1.34 -0.82 -12.26
C GLY A 141 0.05 -1.58 -12.54
N VAL A 142 -0.91 -1.54 -11.61
CA VAL A 142 -2.25 -2.12 -11.79
C VAL A 142 -3.29 -1.31 -11.03
N ARG A 143 -4.48 -1.16 -11.62
CA ARG A 143 -5.63 -0.45 -11.05
C ARG A 143 -6.77 -1.43 -10.84
N ILE A 144 -7.40 -1.37 -9.67
CA ILE A 144 -8.55 -2.19 -9.28
C ILE A 144 -9.71 -1.23 -9.00
N ASP A 145 -10.67 -1.21 -9.91
CA ASP A 145 -11.94 -0.50 -9.77
C ASP A 145 -13.03 -1.41 -9.17
N ASP A 146 -14.27 -0.91 -9.13
CA ASP A 146 -15.42 -1.63 -8.59
C ASP A 146 -15.70 -2.96 -9.33
N ASP A 147 -15.56 -2.98 -10.65
CA ASP A 147 -15.85 -4.15 -11.48
C ASP A 147 -14.78 -5.23 -11.29
N ALA A 148 -13.51 -4.81 -11.19
CA ALA A 148 -12.38 -5.71 -10.94
C ALA A 148 -12.28 -6.17 -9.47
N PHE A 149 -13.02 -5.56 -8.54
CA PHE A 149 -12.81 -5.77 -7.11
C PHE A 149 -13.01 -7.22 -6.66
N ALA A 150 -13.98 -7.93 -7.24
CA ALA A 150 -14.24 -9.33 -6.90
C ALA A 150 -13.04 -10.24 -7.23
N ASP A 151 -12.41 -9.99 -8.38
CA ASP A 151 -11.30 -10.79 -8.92
C ASP A 151 -9.92 -10.22 -8.59
N ARG A 152 -9.87 -9.14 -7.78
CA ARG A 152 -8.65 -8.37 -7.47
C ARG A 152 -7.45 -9.21 -7.05
N MET A 153 -7.66 -10.32 -6.35
CA MET A 153 -6.57 -11.16 -5.85
C MET A 153 -5.78 -11.79 -6.98
N GLU A 154 -6.48 -12.39 -7.95
CA GLU A 154 -5.86 -13.00 -9.13
C GLU A 154 -5.29 -11.94 -10.06
N LEU A 155 -6.03 -10.86 -10.31
CA LEU A 155 -5.58 -9.77 -11.17
C LEU A 155 -4.26 -9.15 -10.68
N VAL A 156 -4.17 -8.89 -9.38
CA VAL A 156 -2.96 -8.34 -8.77
C VAL A 156 -1.83 -9.37 -8.77
N LEU A 157 -2.12 -10.65 -8.49
CA LEU A 157 -1.11 -11.72 -8.54
C LEU A 157 -0.48 -11.85 -9.93
N VAL A 158 -1.30 -11.85 -10.99
CA VAL A 158 -0.84 -11.91 -12.38
C VAL A 158 0.00 -10.68 -12.72
N ALA A 159 -0.47 -9.48 -12.39
CA ALA A 159 0.24 -8.25 -12.71
C ALA A 159 1.60 -8.15 -12.00
N VAL A 160 1.63 -8.40 -10.69
CA VAL A 160 2.86 -8.41 -9.89
C VAL A 160 3.79 -9.52 -10.37
N GLY A 161 3.29 -10.73 -10.61
CA GLY A 161 4.11 -11.84 -11.11
C GLY A 161 4.74 -11.54 -12.47
N GLY A 162 3.99 -10.92 -13.38
CA GLY A 162 4.51 -10.45 -14.68
C GLY A 162 5.63 -9.43 -14.53
N TRP A 163 5.44 -8.44 -13.64
CA TRP A 163 6.45 -7.40 -13.37
C TRP A 163 7.70 -7.93 -12.65
N LEU A 164 7.57 -8.94 -11.78
CA LEU A 164 8.72 -9.59 -11.16
C LEU A 164 9.56 -10.35 -12.20
N ASN A 165 8.90 -10.99 -13.17
CA ASN A 165 9.53 -11.85 -14.18
C ASN A 165 10.03 -11.13 -15.43
N SER A 166 9.61 -9.88 -15.69
CA SER A 166 10.03 -9.09 -16.86
C SER A 166 11.54 -8.78 -16.93
N TYR A 167 12.32 -9.20 -15.92
CA TYR A 167 13.77 -9.09 -15.85
C TYR A 167 14.55 -10.36 -16.23
N ASN A 168 13.85 -11.48 -16.49
CA ASN A 168 14.46 -12.76 -16.88
C ASN A 168 14.34 -13.07 -18.39
N ALA A 169 13.96 -12.08 -19.21
CA ALA A 169 13.83 -12.19 -20.66
C ALA A 169 14.87 -11.34 -21.40
#